data_AF-A0A124FE50-F1
#
_entry.id   AF-A0A124FE50-F1
#
_cell.length_a   1.000
_cell.length_b   1.000
_cell.length_c   1.000
_cell.angle_alpha   90.00
_cell.angle_beta   90.00
_cell.angle_gamma   90.00
#
_symmetry.space_group_name_H-M   'P 1'
#
loop_
_entity.id
_entity.type
_entity.pdbx_description
1 polymer ?
#
loop_
_entity_poly.entity_id
_entity_poly.type
_entity_poly.pdbx_seq_one_letter_code
_entity_poly.pdbx_strand_id
1 'polypeptide(L)'
;MEELGKEVQEEAWKGEILSDIRRKESELRERVMYSEEELLEEIKKKWLEVLEEFNREDKIVFAYFRGAEATRVSFEDASVRIFFRGLDISFIEYVEDPKVKKFIEKVFQRVLGIRLSVNCALESKNWEPVREEEI
;
A
#
# COMPACT_ATOMS: atom_id res chain seq x y z
N MET A 1 -2.23 32.83 42.82
CA MET A 1 -1.33 33.37 41.78
C MET A 1 -0.46 32.23 41.22
N GLU A 2 -1.06 31.06 40.93
CA GLU A 2 -0.33 29.81 40.62
C GLU A 2 -0.92 29.03 39.42
N GLU A 3 -2.09 29.39 38.91
CA GLU A 3 -2.77 28.65 37.82
C GLU A 3 -2.33 29.09 36.42
N LEU A 4 -1.90 30.34 36.25
CA LEU A 4 -1.44 30.90 34.96
C LEU A 4 -0.14 30.29 34.43
N GLY A 5 0.66 29.63 35.28
CA GLY A 5 1.92 29.00 34.85
C GLY A 5 1.74 27.62 34.21
N LYS A 6 0.62 26.93 34.50
CA LYS A 6 0.35 25.58 34.00
C LYS A 6 -0.28 25.58 32.61
N GLU A 7 -1.22 26.50 32.34
CA GLU A 7 -1.85 26.63 31.02
C GLU A 7 -0.84 27.00 29.93
N VAL A 8 0.10 27.91 30.23
CA VAL A 8 1.13 28.35 29.27
C VAL A 8 2.10 27.21 28.91
N GLN A 9 2.39 26.30 29.85
CA GLN A 9 3.21 25.11 29.56
C GLN A 9 2.46 24.08 28.71
N GLU A 10 1.16 23.86 28.95
CA GLU A 10 0.34 22.94 28.16
C GLU A 10 0.15 23.41 26.71
N GLU A 11 0.00 24.72 26.47
CA GLU A 11 -0.10 25.28 25.12
C GLU A 11 1.23 25.20 24.36
N ALA A 12 2.36 25.44 25.03
CA ALA A 12 3.69 25.27 24.43
C ALA A 12 3.94 23.81 24.03
N TRP A 13 3.56 22.86 24.89
CA TRP A 13 3.72 21.42 24.63
C TRP A 13 2.85 20.94 23.46
N LYS A 14 1.63 21.45 23.32
CA LYS A 14 0.77 21.19 22.16
C LYS A 14 1.34 21.78 20.87
N GLY A 15 1.96 22.96 20.94
CA GLY A 15 2.64 23.60 19.81
C GLY A 15 3.85 22.79 19.33
N GLU A 16 4.67 22.30 20.25
CA GLU A 16 5.84 21.46 19.93
C GLU A 16 5.42 20.12 19.31
N ILE A 17 4.43 19.43 19.87
CA ILE A 17 3.91 18.16 19.33
C ILE A 17 3.32 18.35 17.92
N LEU A 18 2.54 19.41 17.69
CA LEU A 18 1.98 19.71 16.37
C LEU A 18 3.05 20.07 15.35
N SER A 19 4.12 20.74 15.80
CA SER A 19 5.27 21.07 14.95
C SER A 19 6.07 19.82 14.57
N ASP A 20 6.25 18.88 15.50
CA ASP A 20 6.92 17.59 15.26
C ASP A 20 6.09 16.67 14.36
N ILE A 21 4.75 16.68 14.51
CA ILE A 21 3.84 15.95 13.61
C ILE A 21 3.93 16.52 12.19
N ARG A 22 3.86 17.85 12.03
CA ARG A 22 4.02 18.50 10.72
C ARG A 22 5.41 18.29 10.12
N ARG A 23 6.46 18.28 10.94
CA ARG A 23 7.83 18.01 10.47
C ARG A 23 7.98 16.56 10.03
N LYS A 24 7.42 15.59 10.76
CA LYS A 24 7.37 14.19 10.32
C LYS A 24 6.51 14.00 9.07
N GLU A 25 5.40 14.71 8.93
CA GLU A 25 4.58 14.69 7.70
C GLU A 25 5.33 15.34 6.52
N SER A 26 6.10 16.41 6.75
CA SER A 26 6.95 17.04 5.73
C SER A 26 8.11 16.15 5.33
N GLU A 27 8.79 15.51 6.29
CA GLU A 27 9.88 14.54 6.06
C GLU A 27 9.37 13.25 5.37
N LEU A 28 8.10 12.87 5.61
CA LEU A 28 7.41 11.80 4.87
C LEU A 28 7.03 12.22 3.44
N ARG A 29 6.62 13.48 3.23
CA ARG A 29 6.32 14.04 1.90
C ARG A 29 7.57 14.26 1.05
N GLU A 30 8.71 14.59 1.66
CA GLU A 30 10.01 14.68 0.97
C GLU A 30 10.58 13.31 0.58
N ARG A 31 10.03 12.19 1.10
CA ARG A 31 10.55 10.83 0.87
C ARG A 31 9.94 10.06 -0.30
N VAL A 32 9.01 10.63 -1.06
CA VAL A 32 8.44 9.97 -2.25
C VAL A 32 8.46 10.93 -3.44
N MET A 33 9.67 11.21 -3.94
CA MET A 33 9.88 11.71 -5.31
C MET A 33 9.87 10.54 -6.31
N TYR A 34 8.90 9.64 -6.20
CA TYR A 34 8.70 8.61 -7.21
C TYR A 34 7.49 9.02 -8.04
N SER A 35 7.61 8.95 -9.36
CA SER A 35 6.47 8.83 -10.26
C SER A 35 5.73 7.52 -9.99
N GLU A 36 4.49 7.39 -10.49
CA GLU A 36 3.70 6.16 -10.33
C GLU A 36 4.44 4.95 -10.94
N GLU A 37 5.17 5.17 -12.03
CA GLU A 37 6.01 4.16 -12.69
C GLU A 37 7.20 3.75 -11.83
N GLU A 38 7.94 4.72 -11.27
CA GLU A 38 9.08 4.41 -10.39
C GLU A 38 8.63 3.68 -9.12
N LEU A 39 7.47 4.05 -8.56
CA LEU A 39 6.93 3.35 -7.40
C LEU A 39 6.47 1.93 -7.77
N LEU A 40 5.88 1.74 -8.95
CA LEU A 40 5.54 0.41 -9.45
C LEU A 40 6.81 -0.45 -9.62
N GLU A 41 7.89 0.09 -10.16
CA GLU A 41 9.17 -0.62 -10.26
C GLU A 41 9.74 -0.99 -8.90
N GLU A 42 9.65 -0.09 -7.91
CA GLU A 42 10.10 -0.37 -6.55
C GLU A 42 9.29 -1.49 -5.90
N ILE A 43 7.97 -1.51 -6.11
CA ILE A 43 7.10 -2.62 -5.69
C ILE A 43 7.54 -3.93 -6.33
N LYS A 44 7.86 -3.93 -7.63
CA LYS A 44 8.34 -5.13 -8.33
C LYS A 44 9.70 -5.61 -7.81
N LYS A 45 10.62 -4.69 -7.49
CA LYS A 45 11.94 -5.03 -6.89
C LYS A 45 11.77 -5.70 -5.52
N LYS A 46 10.85 -5.20 -4.71
CA LYS A 46 10.55 -5.71 -3.36
C LYS A 46 9.50 -6.81 -3.33
N TRP A 47 9.04 -7.29 -4.48
CA TRP A 47 7.96 -8.27 -4.55
C TRP A 47 8.29 -9.56 -3.81
N LEU A 48 9.54 -10.03 -3.92
CA LEU A 48 10.00 -11.22 -3.20
C LEU A 48 9.92 -11.04 -1.68
N GLU A 49 10.27 -9.86 -1.16
CA GLU A 49 10.15 -9.56 0.28
C GLU A 49 8.68 -9.53 0.73
N VAL A 50 7.78 -8.97 -0.09
CA VAL A 50 6.33 -9.03 0.14
C VAL A 50 5.83 -10.48 0.22
N LEU A 51 6.27 -11.33 -0.72
CA LEU A 51 5.92 -12.75 -0.73
C LEU A 51 6.48 -13.50 0.48
N GLU A 52 7.70 -13.18 0.93
CA GLU A 52 8.28 -13.77 2.14
C GLU A 52 7.47 -13.44 3.39
N GLU A 53 7.03 -12.20 3.53
CA GLU A 53 6.19 -11.78 4.66
C GLU A 53 4.82 -12.47 4.61
N PHE A 54 4.21 -12.62 3.43
CA PHE A 54 3.01 -13.45 3.30
C PHE A 54 3.25 -14.89 3.70
N ASN A 55 4.35 -15.52 3.26
CA ASN A 55 4.63 -16.90 3.59
C ASN A 55 4.83 -17.13 5.11
N ARG A 56 5.32 -16.11 5.82
CA ARG A 56 5.50 -16.13 7.28
C ARG A 56 4.16 -16.00 8.03
N GLU A 57 3.29 -15.11 7.58
CA GLU A 57 2.06 -14.75 8.33
C GLU A 57 0.79 -15.46 7.83
N ASP A 58 0.60 -15.63 6.51
CA ASP A 58 -0.58 -16.26 5.91
C ASP A 58 -0.23 -17.03 4.62
N LYS A 59 -0.17 -18.37 4.74
CA LYS A 59 0.16 -19.28 3.63
C LYS A 59 -0.88 -19.28 2.51
N ILE A 60 -2.13 -18.95 2.79
CA ILE A 60 -3.20 -18.90 1.78
C ILE A 60 -2.96 -17.67 0.91
N VAL A 61 -2.77 -16.50 1.52
CA VAL A 61 -2.42 -15.26 0.78
C VAL A 61 -1.15 -15.46 -0.03
N PHE A 62 -0.10 -16.06 0.56
CA PHE A 62 1.13 -16.38 -0.17
C PHE A 62 0.90 -17.26 -1.41
N ALA A 63 0.15 -18.35 -1.26
CA ALA A 63 -0.10 -19.30 -2.34
C ALA A 63 -0.70 -18.62 -3.58
N TYR A 64 -1.58 -17.65 -3.36
CA TYR A 64 -2.20 -16.90 -4.43
C TYR A 64 -1.33 -15.76 -4.98
N PHE A 65 -0.68 -14.99 -4.10
CA PHE A 65 0.18 -13.88 -4.51
C PHE A 65 1.43 -14.33 -5.26
N ARG A 66 1.87 -15.59 -5.10
CA ARG A 66 2.94 -16.19 -5.90
C ARG A 66 2.68 -16.09 -7.42
N GLY A 67 1.43 -16.18 -7.84
CA GLY A 67 1.02 -16.06 -9.25
C GLY A 67 0.56 -14.67 -9.66
N ALA A 68 0.78 -13.67 -8.81
CA ALA A 68 0.29 -12.32 -8.99
C ALA A 68 1.42 -11.34 -9.30
N GLU A 69 1.05 -10.22 -9.91
CA GLU A 69 1.96 -9.14 -10.25
C GLU A 69 1.30 -7.79 -10.00
N ALA A 70 2.04 -6.84 -9.43
CA ALA A 70 1.62 -5.44 -9.42
C ALA A 70 1.69 -4.87 -10.84
N THR A 71 0.59 -4.30 -11.34
CA THR A 71 0.48 -3.81 -12.72
C THR A 71 0.32 -2.31 -12.82
N ARG A 72 -0.17 -1.64 -11.77
CA ARG A 72 -0.37 -0.19 -11.76
C ARG A 72 -0.31 0.37 -10.35
N VAL A 73 0.14 1.61 -10.23
CA VAL A 73 0.00 2.44 -9.02
C VAL A 73 -0.81 3.68 -9.40
N SER A 74 -1.60 4.20 -8.46
CA SER A 74 -2.28 5.49 -8.59
C SER A 74 -2.04 6.32 -7.34
N PHE A 75 -1.51 7.53 -7.48
CA PHE A 75 -1.36 8.47 -6.37
C PHE A 75 -2.66 9.13 -5.96
N GLU A 76 -3.56 9.37 -6.93
CA GLU A 76 -4.88 9.96 -6.68
C GLU A 76 -5.67 9.11 -5.67
N ASP A 77 -5.66 7.79 -5.86
CA ASP A 77 -6.34 6.84 -4.98
C ASP A 77 -5.42 6.23 -3.90
N ALA A 78 -4.15 6.63 -3.87
CA ALA A 78 -3.07 6.01 -3.08
C ALA A 78 -3.15 4.48 -3.10
N SER A 79 -3.24 3.89 -4.31
CA SER A 79 -3.53 2.47 -4.49
C SER A 79 -2.58 1.76 -5.43
N VAL A 80 -2.42 0.45 -5.22
CA VAL A 80 -1.74 -0.46 -6.14
C VAL A 80 -2.74 -1.47 -6.69
N ARG A 81 -2.70 -1.67 -8.01
CA ARG A 81 -3.46 -2.72 -8.71
C ARG A 81 -2.59 -3.96 -8.85
N ILE A 82 -3.11 -5.08 -8.36
CA ILE A 82 -2.46 -6.38 -8.41
C ILE A 82 -3.28 -7.30 -9.31
N PHE A 83 -2.63 -7.81 -10.35
CA PHE A 83 -3.24 -8.70 -11.31
C PHE A 83 -2.86 -10.14 -11.00
N PHE A 84 -3.85 -11.03 -11.06
CA PHE A 84 -3.67 -12.45 -10.81
C PHE A 84 -3.94 -13.24 -12.09
N ARG A 85 -2.95 -14.02 -12.53
CA ARG A 85 -3.05 -14.89 -13.72
C ARG A 85 -3.58 -16.27 -13.35
N GLY A 86 -4.55 -16.76 -14.12
CA GLY A 86 -5.06 -18.14 -13.98
C GLY A 86 -5.70 -18.51 -12.64
N LEU A 87 -6.19 -17.52 -11.86
CA LEU A 87 -6.89 -17.77 -10.59
C LEU A 87 -8.42 -17.74 -10.73
N ASP A 88 -9.09 -18.51 -9.85
CA ASP A 88 -10.55 -18.63 -9.77
C ASP A 88 -11.20 -17.43 -9.06
N ILE A 89 -12.48 -17.18 -9.32
CA ILE A 89 -13.26 -16.06 -8.73
C ILE A 89 -13.33 -16.13 -7.20
N SER A 90 -13.38 -17.34 -6.64
CA SER A 90 -13.38 -17.57 -5.18
C SER A 90 -12.17 -16.93 -4.46
N PHE A 91 -11.08 -16.72 -5.19
CA PHE A 91 -9.92 -16.01 -4.67
C PHE A 91 -10.16 -14.51 -4.47
N ILE A 92 -10.84 -13.83 -5.42
CA ILE A 92 -11.19 -12.40 -5.26
C ILE A 92 -11.97 -12.21 -3.97
N GLU A 93 -12.96 -13.06 -3.73
CA GLU A 93 -13.80 -12.97 -2.53
C GLU A 93 -12.98 -13.08 -1.25
N TYR A 94 -11.96 -13.95 -1.23
CA TYR A 94 -11.04 -14.07 -0.11
C TYR A 94 -10.17 -12.82 0.11
N VAL A 95 -9.56 -12.27 -0.95
CA VAL A 95 -8.68 -11.10 -0.80
C VAL A 95 -9.40 -9.77 -0.66
N GLU A 96 -10.67 -9.73 -1.06
CA GLU A 96 -11.56 -8.60 -0.80
C GLU A 96 -12.18 -8.64 0.60
N ASP A 97 -12.05 -9.74 1.34
CA ASP A 97 -12.43 -9.77 2.76
C ASP A 97 -11.70 -8.64 3.51
N PRO A 98 -12.41 -7.77 4.26
CA PRO A 98 -11.80 -6.62 4.91
C PRO A 98 -10.65 -6.93 5.86
N LYS A 99 -10.62 -8.12 6.47
CA LYS A 99 -9.51 -8.54 7.35
C LYS A 99 -8.29 -8.92 6.53
N VAL A 100 -8.49 -9.68 5.46
CA VAL A 100 -7.43 -10.12 4.55
C VAL A 100 -6.83 -8.92 3.83
N LYS A 101 -7.68 -8.02 3.29
CA LYS A 101 -7.24 -6.79 2.64
C LYS A 101 -6.39 -5.91 3.56
N LYS A 102 -6.83 -5.69 4.81
CA LYS A 102 -6.03 -4.95 5.80
C LYS A 102 -4.71 -5.63 6.14
N PHE A 103 -4.66 -6.96 6.14
CA PHE A 103 -3.42 -7.70 6.32
C PHE A 103 -2.47 -7.45 5.14
N ILE A 104 -2.95 -7.58 3.91
CA ILE A 104 -2.18 -7.33 2.69
C ILE A 104 -1.62 -5.90 2.70
N GLU A 105 -2.45 -4.89 2.93
CA GLU A 105 -2.04 -3.49 3.00
C GLU A 105 -0.98 -3.23 4.07
N LYS A 106 -1.08 -3.90 5.23
CA LYS A 106 -0.06 -3.81 6.30
C LYS A 106 1.27 -4.40 5.89
N VAL A 107 1.29 -5.52 5.17
CA VAL A 107 2.53 -6.11 4.65
C VAL A 107 3.17 -5.17 3.64
N PHE A 108 2.40 -4.63 2.70
CA PHE A 108 2.88 -3.62 1.74
C PHE A 108 3.46 -2.40 2.48
N GLN A 109 2.76 -1.91 3.51
CA GLN A 109 3.26 -0.79 4.32
C GLN A 109 4.57 -1.11 5.04
N ARG A 110 4.73 -2.34 5.54
CA ARG A 110 5.95 -2.76 6.24
C ARG A 110 7.16 -2.83 5.30
N VAL A 111 6.98 -3.41 4.12
CA VAL A 111 8.06 -3.63 3.14
C VAL A 111 8.42 -2.35 2.38
N LEU A 112 7.42 -1.57 1.99
CA LEU A 112 7.62 -0.36 1.17
C LEU A 112 7.79 0.90 2.02
N GLY A 113 7.36 0.88 3.28
CA GLY A 113 7.39 2.06 4.16
C GLY A 113 6.31 3.10 3.86
N ILE A 114 5.41 2.82 2.92
CA ILE A 114 4.33 3.73 2.48
C ILE A 114 2.96 3.07 2.61
N ARG A 115 1.92 3.85 2.89
CA ARG A 115 0.54 3.33 2.94
C ARG A 115 -0.06 3.33 1.55
N LEU A 116 -0.45 2.15 1.09
CA LEU A 116 -1.17 1.96 -0.17
C LEU A 116 -2.41 1.09 0.09
N SER A 117 -3.52 1.45 -0.56
CA SER A 117 -4.68 0.57 -0.73
C SER A 117 -4.38 -0.50 -1.78
N VAL A 118 -4.87 -1.71 -1.58
CA VAL A 118 -4.64 -2.80 -2.54
C VAL A 118 -5.92 -3.16 -3.30
N ASN A 119 -5.85 -3.09 -4.62
CA ASN A 119 -6.94 -3.42 -5.52
C ASN A 119 -6.58 -4.65 -6.36
N CYS A 120 -7.30 -5.75 -6.17
CA CYS A 120 -7.05 -7.02 -6.85
C CYS A 120 -7.89 -7.12 -8.12
N ALA A 121 -7.30 -7.60 -9.21
CA ALA A 121 -7.98 -7.88 -10.47
C ALA A 121 -7.65 -9.28 -10.98
N LEU A 122 -8.65 -10.01 -11.47
CA LEU A 122 -8.47 -11.31 -12.14
C LEU A 122 -8.52 -11.15 -13.66
N GLU A 123 -7.71 -11.96 -14.32
CA GLU A 123 -7.73 -12.18 -15.78
C GLU A 123 -9.11 -12.53 -16.32
N SER A 124 -9.87 -13.35 -15.59
CA SER A 124 -11.20 -13.82 -16.01
C SER A 124 -12.32 -12.78 -15.93
N LYS A 125 -12.12 -11.64 -15.25
CA LYS A 125 -13.14 -10.58 -15.13
C LYS A 125 -12.83 -9.32 -15.96
N ASN A 126 -11.58 -9.06 -16.37
CA ASN A 126 -11.16 -7.75 -16.87
C ASN A 126 -10.16 -7.77 -18.06
N TRP A 127 -10.12 -8.82 -18.90
CA TRP A 127 -9.34 -8.78 -20.14
C TRP A 127 -10.18 -8.19 -21.29
N GLU A 128 -10.07 -6.88 -21.54
CA GLU A 128 -10.25 -6.38 -22.90
C GLU A 128 -8.92 -6.57 -23.65
N PRO A 129 -8.88 -7.36 -24.74
CA PRO A 129 -7.67 -7.51 -25.52
C PRO A 129 -7.26 -6.14 -26.06
N VAL A 130 -5.98 -5.78 -25.87
CA VAL A 130 -5.35 -4.72 -26.64
C VAL A 130 -5.61 -5.06 -28.11
N ARG A 131 -6.41 -4.24 -28.79
CA ARG A 131 -6.64 -4.41 -30.23
C ARG A 131 -5.31 -4.16 -30.90
N GLU A 132 -4.77 -5.18 -31.55
CA GLU A 132 -3.70 -5.05 -32.54
C GLU A 132 -4.26 -4.30 -33.75
N GLU A 133 -4.35 -2.97 -33.66
CA GLU A 133 -4.59 -2.08 -34.79
C GLU A 133 -3.54 -0.96 -34.81
N GLU A 134 -2.25 -1.25 -34.58
CA GLU A 134 -1.12 -0.35 -34.90
C GLU A 134 0.16 -1.13 -35.28
N ILE A 135 0.09 -2.02 -36.28
CA ILE A 135 1.28 -2.48 -37.04
C ILE A 135 0.99 -2.39 -38.54
#